data_AF-A0A369JFM5-F1
#
_entry.id   AF-A0A369JFM5-F1
#
_cell.length_a   1.000
_cell.length_b   1.000
_cell.length_c   1.000
_cell.angle_alpha   90.00
_cell.angle_beta   90.00
_cell.angle_gamma   90.00
#
_symmetry.space_group_name_H-M   'P 1'
#
loop_
_entity.id
_entity.type
_entity.pdbx_description
1 polymer ?
#
loop_
_entity_poly.entity_id
_entity_poly.type
_entity_poly.pdbx_seq_one_letter_code
_entity_poly.pdbx_strand_id
1 'polypeptide(L)' 'MNAFPAGTRVFFWASNAQIVYGTVESTSRMSDGTQVLVIREDGGKTVCLPAAGITKVT' A
#
# COMPACT_ATOMS: atom_id res chain seq x y z
N MET A 1 -16.65 -0.51 0.23
CA MET A 1 -15.88 -1.65 0.75
C MET A 1 -14.40 -1.31 0.62
N ASN A 2 -13.60 -1.48 1.67
CA ASN A 2 -12.15 -1.20 1.61
C ASN A 2 -11.45 -2.39 0.95
N ALA A 3 -10.88 -2.20 -0.24
CA ALA A 3 -10.16 -3.26 -0.96
C ALA A 3 -8.87 -3.71 -0.26
N PHE A 4 -8.35 -2.87 0.65
CA PHE A 4 -7.10 -3.05 1.36
C PHE A 4 -7.29 -2.81 2.87
N PRO A 5 -7.98 -3.71 3.59
CA PRO A 5 -8.05 -3.61 5.05
C PRO A 5 -6.66 -3.74 5.69
N ALA A 6 -6.50 -3.24 6.91
CA ALA A 6 -5.27 -3.42 7.69
C ALA A 6 -4.93 -4.92 7.81
N GLY A 7 -3.65 -5.26 7.72
CA GLY A 7 -3.17 -6.64 7.64
C GLY A 7 -3.14 -7.23 6.23
N THR A 8 -3.66 -6.53 5.21
CA THR A 8 -3.60 -7.02 3.83
C THR A 8 -2.18 -7.05 3.32
N ARG A 9 -1.79 -8.18 2.73
CA ARG A 9 -0.52 -8.34 2.05
C ARG A 9 -0.56 -7.72 0.65
N VAL A 10 0.44 -6.90 0.33
CA VAL A 10 0.50 -6.16 -0.94
C VAL A 10 1.92 -6.11 -1.49
N PHE A 11 2.01 -5.78 -2.78
CA PHE A 11 3.26 -5.38 -3.41
C PHE A 11 3.06 -4.14 -4.29
N PHE A 12 4.16 -3.43 -4.55
CA PHE A 12 4.21 -2.31 -5.48
C PHE A 12 5.59 -2.23 -6.15
N TRP A 13 5.68 -1.43 -7.21
CA TRP A 13 6.94 -1.19 -7.92
C TRP A 13 7.61 0.06 -7.37
N ALA A 14 8.84 -0.07 -6.88
CA ALA A 14 9.67 1.06 -6.52
C ALA A 14 10.25 1.75 -7.77
N SER A 15 10.75 2.97 -7.61
CA SER A 15 11.30 3.77 -8.71
C SER A 15 12.52 3.15 -9.39
N ASN A 16 13.21 2.24 -8.71
CA ASN A 16 14.32 1.44 -9.24
C ASN A 16 13.86 0.16 -9.96
N ALA A 17 12.57 0.07 -10.31
CA ALA A 17 11.94 -1.09 -10.94
C ALA A 17 12.02 -2.39 -10.12
N GLN A 18 12.23 -2.31 -8.80
CA GLN A 18 12.14 -3.47 -7.92
C GLN A 18 10.73 -3.64 -7.36
N ILE A 19 10.29 -4.89 -7.22
CA ILE A 19 9.07 -5.23 -6.50
C ILE A 19 9.36 -5.14 -5.01
N VAL A 20 8.57 -4.35 -4.29
CA VAL A 20 8.62 -4.24 -2.84
C VAL A 20 7.34 -4.81 -2.26
N TYR A 21 7.50 -5.70 -1.28
CA TYR A 21 6.39 -6.30 -0.54
C TYR A 21 6.21 -5.60 0.81
N GLY A 22 4.95 -5.59 1.26
CA GLY A 22 4.61 -5.02 2.55
C GLY A 22 3.21 -5.39 3.00
N THR A 23 2.86 -4.89 4.17
CA THR A 23 1.57 -5.11 4.81
C THR A 23 0.90 -3.76 5.08
N VAL A 24 -0.39 -3.66 4.75
CA VAL A 24 -1.17 -2.44 4.98
C VAL A 24 -1.37 -2.26 6.49
N GLU A 25 -0.93 -1.13 7.04
CA GLU A 25 -1.17 -0.77 8.45
C GLU A 25 -2.49 -0.01 8.59
N SER A 26 -2.75 0.93 7.69
CA SER A 26 -3.97 1.73 7.69
C SER A 26 -4.26 2.32 6.31
N THR A 27 -5.48 2.84 6.15
CA THR A 27 -5.90 3.51 4.92
C THR A 27 -6.65 4.79 5.25
N SER A 28 -6.40 5.83 4.48
CA SER A 28 -7.10 7.11 4.57
C SER A 28 -7.68 7.48 3.21
N ARG A 29 -8.75 8.27 3.22
CA ARG A 29 -9.33 8.81 2.00
C ARG A 29 -9.20 10.32 2.01
N MET A 30 -8.55 10.86 0.99
CA MET A 30 -8.37 12.29 0.81
C MET A 30 -9.68 12.95 0.36
N SER A 31 -9.77 14.29 0.46
CA SER A 31 -10.96 15.06 0.08
C SER A 31 -11.30 14.97 -1.40
N ASP A 32 -10.33 14.69 -2.25
CA ASP A 32 -10.48 14.41 -3.69
C ASP A 32 -10.99 12.98 -3.98
N GLY A 33 -11.20 12.16 -2.94
CA GLY A 33 -11.65 10.78 -3.04
C GLY A 33 -10.52 9.74 -3.21
N THR A 34 -9.27 10.18 -3.37
CA THR A 34 -8.10 9.31 -3.51
C THR A 34 -7.90 8.50 -2.23
N GLN A 35 -7.83 7.18 -2.36
CA GLN A 35 -7.48 6.30 -1.25
C GLN A 35 -5.96 6.16 -1.16
N VAL A 36 -5.40 6.43 0.02
CA VAL A 36 -3.98 6.31 0.33
C VAL A 36 -3.78 5.25 1.40
N LEU A 37 -2.77 4.41 1.20
CA LEU A 37 -2.42 3.32 2.11
C LEU A 37 -1.12 3.67 2.82
N VAL A 38 -1.10 3.40 4.13
CA VAL A 38 0.13 3.33 4.91
C VAL A 38 0.56 1.86 4.90
N ILE A 39 1.74 1.58 4.36
CA ILE A 39 2.26 0.23 4.14
C ILE A 39 3.57 0.09 4.90
N ARG A 40 3.67 -0.96 5.73
CA ARG A 40 4.92 -1.41 6.32
C ARG A 40 5.60 -2.36 5.35
N GLU A 41 6.68 -1.91 4.73
CA GLU A 41 7.54 -2.76 3.89
C GLU A 41 8.22 -3.84 4.75
N ASP A 42 8.52 -4.99 4.16
CA ASP A 42 9.28 -6.05 4.84
C ASP A 42 10.67 -5.61 5.27
N GLY A 43 11.26 -4.67 4.52
CA GLY A 43 12.53 -4.04 4.87
C GLY A 43 12.45 -3.13 6.10
N GLY A 44 11.27 -3.00 6.73
CA GLY A 44 11.08 -2.25 7.97
C GLY A 44 10.85 -0.74 7.78
N LYS A 45 10.70 -0.28 6.54
CA LYS A 45 10.31 1.10 6.23
C LYS A 45 8.79 1.20 6.12
N THR A 46 8.23 2.33 6.53
CA THR A 46 6.81 2.65 6.31
C THR A 46 6.71 3.64 5.16
N VAL A 47 5.80 3.38 4.21
CA VAL A 47 5.55 4.23 3.04
C VAL A 47 4.07 4.56 2.90
N CYS A 48 3.77 5.71 2.30
CA CYS A 48 2.42 6.14 1.99
C CYS A 48 2.23 6.22 0.47
N LEU A 49 1.33 5.41 -0.07
CA LEU A 49 1.14 5.29 -1.52
C LEU A 49 -0.36 5.26 -1.89
N PRO A 50 -0.75 5.81 -3.05
CA PRO A 50 -2.12 5.75 -3.52
C PRO A 50 -2.50 4.32 -3.91
N ALA A 51 -3.74 3.92 -3.62
CA ALA A 51 -4.28 2.59 -3.89
C ALA A 51 -4.14 2.15 -5.35
N ALA A 52 -4.17 3.11 -6.28
CA ALA A 52 -4.05 2.86 -7.71
C ALA A 52 -2.72 2.18 -8.11
N GLY A 53 -1.66 2.34 -7.33
CA GLY A 53 -0.34 1.73 -7.60
C GLY A 53 -0.07 0.43 -6.83
N ILE A 54 -1.05 -0.08 -6.07
CA ILE A 54 -0.86 -1.20 -5.14
C ILE A 54 -1.57 -2.44 -5.67
N THR A 55 -0.87 -3.58 -5.66
CA THR A 55 -1.44 -4.88 -6.01
C THR A 55 -1.55 -5.78 -4.78
N LYS A 56 -2.69 -6.43 -4.62
CA LYS A 56 -2.93 -7.39 -3.53
C LYS A 56 -2.19 -8.70 -3.80
N VAL A 57 -1.55 -9.25 -2.77
CA VAL A 57 -1.03 -10.62 -2.79
C VAL A 57 -2.12 -11.55 -2.25
N THR A 58 -2.50 -12.56 -3.03
CA THR A 58 -3.47 -13.61 -2.67
C THR A 58 -2.79 -14.85 -2.15
#